data_AF-A0A5S3YNI1-F1
#
_entry.id   AF-A0A5S3YNI1-F1
#
_cell.length_a   1.000
_cell.length_b   1.000
_cell.length_c   1.000
_cell.angle_alpha   90.00
_cell.angle_beta   90.00
_cell.angle_gamma   90.00
#
_symmetry.space_group_name_H-M   'P 1'
#
loop_
_entity.id
_entity.type
_entity.pdbx_description
1 polymer ?
#
loop_
_entity_poly.entity_id
_entity_poly.type
_entity_poly.pdbx_seq_one_letter_code
_entity_poly.pdbx_strand_id
1 'polypeptide(L)'
;MVQGLLILSEYSSVNSVFRSGLVIAMKIHTSMYTAQSFNQAHSDSQKNSLNQYDSFANQLNKLNKAEEFQPKSAVALLTKNLPLLKQAKALYNTAKDKASERVDDTLSDRERSIDTYKETMIEIMEMPIDVEISPSEINEALIFNNLSINYLDYKELKVRMEMLSLTEQDIDKDSALHRSDKEKLRNMTADLSAQLQLQLDDLLAGKDKPDEENQRLNFSKQINTQFEDLGLNDVDKFDLLKRMV
;
A
#
# COMPACT_ATOMS: atom_id res chain seq x y z
N MET A 1 60.65 -20.43 41.99
CA MET A 1 59.51 -21.36 41.92
C MET A 1 59.35 -21.79 40.46
N VAL A 2 59.78 -23.03 40.17
CA VAL A 2 59.22 -24.05 39.24
C VAL A 2 58.55 -23.49 37.95
N GLN A 3 59.06 -23.56 36.72
CA GLN A 3 59.65 -24.64 35.88
C GLN A 3 58.76 -25.87 35.65
N GLY A 4 58.40 -26.17 34.40
CA GLY A 4 57.74 -27.42 33.96
C GLY A 4 56.66 -27.16 32.91
N LEU A 5 56.89 -27.21 31.59
CA LEU A 5 57.43 -28.27 30.73
C LEU A 5 56.44 -29.44 30.50
N LEU A 6 55.93 -29.50 29.26
CA LEU A 6 55.84 -30.68 28.38
C LEU A 6 54.71 -31.75 28.56
N ILE A 7 54.12 -32.08 27.39
CA ILE A 7 53.77 -33.42 26.84
C ILE A 7 52.29 -33.85 26.88
N LEU A 8 51.72 -33.88 25.67
CA LEU A 8 51.04 -34.98 24.94
C LEU A 8 50.45 -36.17 25.70
N SER A 9 49.45 -36.74 25.02
CA SER A 9 49.19 -38.19 24.83
C SER A 9 47.91 -38.71 25.49
N GLU A 10 46.92 -38.87 24.61
CA GLU A 10 46.17 -40.11 24.30
C GLU A 10 46.01 -41.25 25.33
N TYR A 11 44.89 -41.96 25.12
CA TYR A 11 44.51 -43.29 25.60
C TYR A 11 43.95 -43.36 27.03
N SER A 12 42.98 -44.21 27.37
CA SER A 12 41.98 -44.99 26.64
C SER A 12 41.09 -45.64 27.72
N SER A 13 39.88 -46.02 27.33
CA SER A 13 39.21 -47.27 27.71
C SER A 13 39.21 -47.71 29.18
N VAL A 14 38.01 -47.78 29.78
CA VAL A 14 37.69 -48.84 30.75
C VAL A 14 36.33 -49.46 30.42
N ASN A 15 36.42 -50.69 29.90
CA ASN A 15 35.43 -51.78 29.93
C ASN A 15 34.95 -52.04 31.37
N SER A 16 33.68 -52.29 31.69
CA SER A 16 32.85 -53.49 31.41
C SER A 16 31.67 -53.43 32.42
N VAL A 17 30.52 -54.10 32.24
CA VAL A 17 30.24 -55.47 32.73
C VAL A 17 28.80 -55.87 32.30
N PHE A 18 28.71 -57.00 31.56
CA PHE A 18 27.74 -58.15 31.59
C PHE A 18 26.32 -57.97 32.14
N ARG A 19 25.19 -58.56 31.66
CA ARG A 19 24.73 -59.75 30.89
C ARG A 19 23.28 -59.38 30.43
N SER A 20 22.61 -59.89 29.39
CA SER A 20 22.27 -61.28 29.04
C SER A 20 21.46 -61.31 27.72
N GLY A 21 21.79 -62.24 26.82
CA GLY A 21 20.86 -63.04 26.00
C GLY A 21 19.89 -62.36 25.01
N LEU A 22 20.34 -62.12 23.78
CA LEU A 22 19.67 -62.57 22.55
C LEU A 22 20.66 -62.46 21.37
N VAL A 23 20.92 -63.57 20.67
CA VAL A 23 21.74 -63.58 19.46
C VAL A 23 20.85 -63.21 18.27
N ILE A 24 21.06 -62.03 17.69
CA ILE A 24 20.71 -61.73 16.30
C ILE A 24 22.01 -61.33 15.60
N ALA A 25 22.63 -62.28 14.91
CA ALA A 25 23.76 -62.00 14.05
C ALA A 25 23.25 -61.33 12.77
N MET A 26 23.16 -60.00 12.75
CA MET A 26 22.94 -59.24 11.54
C MET A 26 24.29 -59.04 10.85
N LYS A 27 24.62 -59.91 9.90
CA LYS A 27 25.70 -59.68 8.93
C LYS A 27 25.28 -58.53 8.02
N ILE A 28 25.74 -57.31 8.32
CA ILE A 28 25.63 -56.21 7.38
C ILE A 28 26.72 -56.41 6.33
N HIS A 29 26.34 -56.93 5.17
CA HIS A 29 27.12 -56.82 3.95
C HIS A 29 27.04 -55.36 3.48
N THR A 30 28.09 -54.58 3.69
CA THR A 30 28.28 -53.31 3.00
C THR A 30 28.63 -53.60 1.55
N SER A 31 27.61 -53.61 0.68
CA SER A 31 27.82 -53.59 -0.77
C SER A 31 28.29 -52.20 -1.19
N MET A 32 29.23 -52.14 -2.13
CA MET A 32 29.83 -50.92 -2.69
C MET A 32 28.86 -50.05 -3.53
N TYR A 33 27.56 -50.05 -3.23
CA TYR A 33 26.52 -49.38 -4.02
C TYR A 33 26.00 -48.06 -3.42
N THR A 34 26.55 -47.57 -2.31
CA THR A 34 26.10 -46.33 -1.66
C THR A 34 26.93 -45.08 -2.00
N ALA A 35 28.08 -45.21 -2.67
CA ALA A 35 28.92 -44.06 -3.03
C ALA A 35 28.49 -43.34 -4.33
N GLN A 36 27.72 -44.00 -5.22
CA GLN A 36 27.27 -43.38 -6.48
C GLN A 36 26.02 -42.50 -6.31
N SER A 37 25.19 -42.75 -5.30
CA SER A 37 23.94 -42.00 -5.06
C SER A 37 24.18 -40.58 -4.52
N PHE A 38 25.24 -40.36 -3.74
CA PHE A 38 25.53 -39.05 -3.14
C PHE A 38 26.05 -38.00 -4.13
N ASN A 39 26.74 -38.42 -5.19
CA ASN A 39 27.29 -37.50 -6.19
C ASN A 39 26.24 -37.08 -7.25
N GLN A 40 25.20 -37.88 -7.46
CA GLN A 40 24.16 -37.59 -8.45
C GLN A 40 23.14 -36.58 -7.92
N ALA A 41 22.79 -36.66 -6.63
CA ALA A 41 21.90 -35.70 -5.96
C ALA A 41 22.50 -34.29 -5.86
N HIS A 42 23.83 -34.15 -5.77
CA HIS A 42 24.50 -32.85 -5.72
C HIS A 42 24.60 -32.15 -7.10
N SER A 43 24.67 -32.91 -8.19
CA SER A 43 24.70 -32.34 -9.56
C SER A 43 23.33 -31.81 -9.98
N ASP A 44 22.25 -32.50 -9.63
CA ASP A 44 20.89 -32.08 -10.01
C ASP A 44 20.39 -30.88 -9.19
N SER A 45 20.83 -30.77 -7.93
CA SER A 45 20.60 -29.60 -7.07
C SER A 45 21.34 -28.34 -7.57
N GLN A 46 22.55 -28.49 -8.09
CA GLN A 46 23.31 -27.37 -8.67
C GLN A 46 22.75 -26.92 -10.03
N LYS A 47 22.26 -27.83 -10.88
CA LYS A 47 21.60 -27.46 -12.15
C LYS A 47 20.27 -26.76 -11.94
N ASN A 48 19.45 -27.18 -10.98
CA ASN A 48 18.17 -26.53 -10.69
C ASN A 48 18.36 -25.12 -10.09
N SER A 49 19.39 -24.91 -9.27
CA SER A 49 19.71 -23.58 -8.75
C SER A 49 20.27 -22.65 -9.85
N LEU A 50 21.16 -23.13 -10.72
CA LEU A 50 21.67 -22.33 -11.84
C LEU A 50 20.56 -21.87 -12.79
N ASN A 51 19.64 -22.77 -13.15
CA ASN A 51 18.50 -22.45 -14.03
C ASN A 51 17.53 -21.44 -13.38
N GLN A 52 17.42 -21.43 -12.04
CA GLN A 52 16.63 -20.42 -11.33
C GLN A 52 17.30 -19.04 -11.36
N TYR A 53 18.63 -18.97 -11.22
CA TYR A 53 19.38 -17.72 -11.37
C TYR A 53 19.32 -17.19 -12.81
N ASP A 54 19.43 -18.07 -13.81
CA ASP A 54 19.31 -17.68 -15.23
C ASP A 54 17.89 -17.23 -15.58
N SER A 55 16.86 -17.87 -15.02
CA SER A 55 15.46 -17.46 -15.19
C SER A 55 15.20 -16.08 -14.57
N PHE A 56 15.72 -15.84 -13.36
CA PHE A 56 15.63 -14.57 -12.66
C PHE A 56 16.42 -13.46 -13.38
N ALA A 57 17.65 -13.73 -13.82
CA ALA A 57 18.47 -12.80 -14.59
C ALA A 57 17.84 -12.45 -15.95
N ASN A 58 17.18 -13.42 -16.60
CA ASN A 58 16.42 -13.17 -17.82
C ASN A 58 15.13 -12.38 -17.58
N GLN A 59 14.48 -12.53 -16.42
CA GLN A 59 13.37 -11.67 -16.02
C GLN A 59 13.83 -10.22 -15.75
N LEU A 60 14.95 -10.04 -15.05
CA LEU A 60 15.59 -8.72 -14.85
C LEU A 60 16.00 -8.06 -16.17
N ASN A 61 16.60 -8.82 -17.09
CA ASN A 61 16.99 -8.30 -18.40
C ASN A 61 15.80 -7.97 -19.30
N LYS A 62 14.65 -8.62 -19.10
CA LYS A 62 13.40 -8.25 -19.79
C LYS A 62 12.78 -6.98 -19.22
N LEU A 63 12.95 -6.72 -17.93
CA LEU A 63 12.51 -5.47 -17.28
C LEU A 63 13.37 -4.26 -17.68
N ASN A 64 14.67 -4.47 -17.89
CA ASN A 64 15.61 -3.40 -18.28
C ASN A 64 15.58 -3.01 -19.77
N LYS A 65 14.73 -3.63 -20.60
CA LYS A 65 14.59 -3.34 -22.04
C LYS A 65 13.36 -2.50 -22.40
N ALA A 66 12.62 -1.98 -21.43
CA ALA A 66 11.58 -0.99 -21.67
C ALA A 66 12.18 0.43 -21.70
N GLU A 67 11.71 1.25 -22.64
CA GLU A 67 12.09 2.63 -22.89
C GLU A 67 12.23 3.49 -21.62
N GLU A 68 13.18 4.44 -21.64
CA GLU A 68 13.57 5.40 -20.60
C GLU A 68 12.62 5.47 -19.39
N PHE A 69 12.91 4.61 -18.41
CA PHE A 69 12.20 4.51 -17.16
C PHE A 69 12.62 5.66 -16.24
N GLN A 70 11.76 6.65 -16.06
CA GLN A 70 11.79 7.44 -14.81
C GLN A 70 11.51 6.46 -13.67
N PRO A 71 12.32 6.41 -12.59
CA PRO A 71 12.21 5.36 -11.59
C PRO A 71 10.92 5.54 -10.78
N LYS A 72 9.83 4.93 -11.25
CA LYS A 72 8.70 4.57 -10.39
C LYS A 72 9.23 3.50 -9.44
N SER A 73 9.13 3.72 -8.13
CA SER A 73 9.61 2.75 -7.14
C SER A 73 9.03 1.36 -7.44
N ALA A 74 9.75 0.29 -7.10
CA ALA A 74 9.28 -1.09 -7.31
C ALA A 74 7.89 -1.31 -6.69
N VAL A 75 7.58 -0.57 -5.61
CA VAL A 75 6.27 -0.55 -4.96
C VAL A 75 5.17 0.00 -5.88
N ALA A 76 5.42 1.09 -6.61
CA ALA A 76 4.46 1.69 -7.53
C ALA A 76 4.15 0.83 -8.78
N LEU A 77 5.04 -0.10 -9.15
CA LEU A 77 4.80 -1.06 -10.23
C LEU A 77 3.97 -2.27 -9.78
N LEU A 78 4.08 -2.66 -8.50
CA LEU A 78 3.38 -3.80 -7.93
C LEU A 78 1.91 -3.50 -7.62
N THR A 79 1.57 -2.25 -7.28
CA THR A 79 0.23 -1.87 -6.79
C THR A 79 -0.78 -1.49 -7.87
N LYS A 80 -0.48 -1.78 -9.15
CA LYS A 80 -1.28 -1.34 -10.31
C LYS A 80 -2.65 -2.02 -10.45
N ASN A 81 -2.92 -3.07 -9.68
CA ASN A 81 -4.10 -3.94 -9.83
C ASN A 81 -4.89 -4.18 -8.53
N LEU A 82 -4.84 -3.28 -7.53
CA LEU A 82 -5.75 -3.43 -6.38
C LEU A 82 -7.20 -3.17 -6.84
N PRO A 83 -8.18 -3.99 -6.43
CA PRO A 83 -9.60 -3.78 -6.71
C PRO A 83 -10.20 -2.66 -5.84
N LEU A 84 -9.51 -1.53 -5.70
CA LEU A 84 -9.91 -0.41 -4.83
C LEU A 84 -11.20 0.24 -5.28
N LEU A 85 -11.45 0.28 -6.60
CA LEU A 85 -12.56 1.04 -7.17
C LEU A 85 -13.93 0.61 -6.62
N LYS A 86 -14.13 -0.69 -6.35
CA LYS A 86 -15.41 -1.18 -5.79
C LYS A 86 -15.62 -0.72 -4.36
N GLN A 87 -14.57 -0.80 -3.53
CA GLN A 87 -14.60 -0.34 -2.14
C GLN A 87 -14.74 1.19 -2.08
N ALA A 88 -13.93 1.91 -2.85
CA ALA A 88 -13.97 3.35 -2.96
C ALA A 88 -15.34 3.86 -3.40
N LYS A 89 -16.00 3.19 -4.36
CA LYS A 89 -17.35 3.55 -4.78
C LYS A 89 -18.40 3.39 -3.67
N ALA A 90 -18.31 2.31 -2.89
CA ALA A 90 -19.22 2.10 -1.76
C ALA A 90 -19.02 3.17 -0.68
N LEU A 91 -17.76 3.44 -0.31
CA LEU A 91 -17.41 4.46 0.68
C LEU A 91 -17.74 5.88 0.18
N TYR A 92 -17.54 6.16 -1.10
CA TYR A 92 -17.92 7.43 -1.73
C TYR A 92 -19.42 7.69 -1.60
N ASN A 93 -20.25 6.70 -1.90
CA ASN A 93 -21.70 6.84 -1.73
C ASN A 93 -22.05 7.11 -0.27
N THR A 94 -21.47 6.37 0.68
CA THR A 94 -21.66 6.62 2.12
C THR A 94 -21.25 8.05 2.50
N ALA A 95 -20.13 8.54 1.98
CA ALA A 95 -19.65 9.89 2.26
C ALA A 95 -20.63 10.95 1.71
N LYS A 96 -21.12 10.75 0.48
CA LYS A 96 -22.09 11.63 -0.17
C LYS A 96 -23.44 11.65 0.54
N ASP A 97 -23.91 10.50 1.01
CA ASP A 97 -25.17 10.39 1.75
C ASP A 97 -25.09 11.18 3.06
N LYS A 98 -24.03 10.98 3.85
CA LYS A 98 -23.79 11.73 5.09
C LYS A 98 -23.57 13.23 4.86
N ALA A 99 -22.88 13.59 3.78
CA ALA A 99 -22.69 14.98 3.41
C ALA A 99 -24.04 15.66 3.13
N SER A 100 -24.91 14.98 2.39
CA SER A 100 -26.24 15.49 2.03
C SER A 100 -27.14 15.73 3.24
N GLU A 101 -26.95 14.97 4.35
CA GLU A 101 -27.69 15.20 5.61
C GLU A 101 -27.36 16.54 6.29
N ARG A 102 -26.24 17.19 5.92
CA ARG A 102 -25.78 18.46 6.51
C ARG A 102 -26.10 19.68 5.66
N VAL A 103 -26.57 19.47 4.43
CA VAL A 103 -26.83 20.54 3.46
C VAL A 103 -28.23 21.11 3.69
N ASP A 104 -28.35 22.44 3.63
CA ASP A 104 -29.63 23.13 3.82
C ASP A 104 -30.58 22.91 2.64
N ASP A 105 -31.75 22.35 2.94
CA ASP A 105 -32.79 22.06 1.96
C ASP A 105 -33.51 23.29 1.40
N THR A 106 -33.22 24.49 1.90
CA THR A 106 -33.80 25.74 1.41
C THR A 106 -32.96 26.40 0.30
N LEU A 107 -31.73 25.92 0.07
CA LEU A 107 -30.83 26.42 -0.96
C LEU A 107 -31.33 26.13 -2.38
N SER A 108 -30.92 26.98 -3.33
CA SER A 108 -31.12 26.70 -4.75
C SER A 108 -30.37 25.42 -5.17
N ASP A 109 -30.78 24.81 -6.29
CA ASP A 109 -30.14 23.58 -6.79
C ASP A 109 -28.62 23.75 -6.97
N ARG A 110 -28.18 24.92 -7.44
CA ARG A 110 -26.75 25.23 -7.65
C ARG A 110 -26.00 25.31 -6.32
N GLU A 111 -26.51 26.09 -5.37
CA GLU A 111 -25.90 26.27 -4.04
C GLU A 111 -25.87 24.94 -3.28
N ARG A 112 -26.97 24.18 -3.32
CA ARG A 112 -27.06 22.85 -2.73
C ARG A 112 -26.04 21.90 -3.33
N SER A 113 -25.86 21.88 -4.65
CA SER A 113 -24.82 21.05 -5.29
C SER A 113 -23.42 21.46 -4.82
N ILE A 114 -23.13 22.76 -4.79
CA ILE A 114 -21.85 23.32 -4.32
C ILE A 114 -21.56 22.85 -2.88
N ASP A 115 -22.52 23.04 -1.96
CA ASP A 115 -22.39 22.62 -0.56
C ASP A 115 -22.31 21.10 -0.40
N THR A 116 -23.06 20.34 -1.18
CA THR A 116 -22.99 18.87 -1.17
C THR A 116 -21.58 18.39 -1.52
N TYR A 117 -20.93 18.96 -2.55
CA TYR A 117 -19.57 18.56 -2.90
C TYR A 117 -18.54 18.98 -1.85
N LYS A 118 -18.71 20.15 -1.24
CA LYS A 118 -17.87 20.59 -0.11
C LYS A 118 -17.93 19.58 1.04
N GLU A 119 -19.13 19.29 1.53
CA GLU A 119 -19.35 18.37 2.64
C GLU A 119 -18.91 16.95 2.29
N THR A 120 -19.07 16.55 1.01
CA THR A 120 -18.56 15.25 0.53
C THR A 120 -17.03 15.20 0.60
N MET A 121 -16.32 16.25 0.18
CA MET A 121 -14.86 16.32 0.31
C MET A 121 -14.42 16.27 1.77
N ILE A 122 -15.12 16.98 2.67
CA ILE A 122 -14.84 16.93 4.12
C ILE A 122 -15.02 15.50 4.65
N GLU A 123 -16.16 14.86 4.36
CA GLU A 123 -16.45 13.50 4.82
C GLU A 123 -15.44 12.49 4.25
N ILE A 124 -15.04 12.63 2.98
CA ILE A 124 -13.98 11.80 2.37
C ILE A 124 -12.66 11.91 3.11
N MET A 125 -12.35 13.05 3.72
CA MET A 125 -11.08 13.28 4.43
C MET A 125 -11.16 12.93 5.92
N GLU A 126 -12.36 12.92 6.52
CA GLU A 126 -12.54 12.72 7.95
C GLU A 126 -13.04 11.33 8.34
N MET A 127 -13.83 10.68 7.48
CA MET A 127 -14.48 9.42 7.83
C MET A 127 -13.43 8.34 8.12
N PRO A 128 -13.63 7.51 9.16
CA PRO A 128 -12.80 6.33 9.35
C PRO A 128 -13.02 5.35 8.20
N ILE A 129 -11.93 4.83 7.64
CA ILE A 129 -11.96 3.86 6.55
C ILE A 129 -11.33 2.58 7.06
N ASP A 130 -12.13 1.52 7.12
CA ASP A 130 -11.65 0.19 7.44
C ASP A 130 -11.16 -0.50 6.16
N VAL A 131 -9.87 -0.82 6.14
CA VAL A 131 -9.21 -1.49 5.02
C VAL A 131 -8.64 -2.83 5.50
N GLU A 132 -8.96 -3.88 4.75
CA GLU A 132 -8.48 -5.22 5.02
C GLU A 132 -7.48 -5.66 3.95
N ILE A 133 -6.54 -6.54 4.33
CA ILE A 133 -5.68 -7.24 3.38
C ILE A 133 -6.45 -8.44 2.86
N SER A 134 -6.87 -8.37 1.60
CA SER A 134 -7.47 -9.53 0.92
C SER A 134 -6.40 -10.62 0.68
N PRO A 135 -6.79 -11.89 0.49
CA PRO A 135 -5.84 -12.96 0.21
C PRO A 135 -4.92 -12.69 -1.00
N SER A 136 -5.41 -11.96 -2.00
CA SER A 136 -4.64 -11.54 -3.18
C SER A 136 -3.59 -10.46 -2.88
N GLU A 137 -3.73 -9.73 -1.79
CA GLU A 137 -2.86 -8.60 -1.39
C GLU A 137 -1.78 -9.02 -0.38
N ILE A 138 -1.79 -10.27 0.10
CA ILE A 138 -0.84 -10.77 1.12
C ILE A 138 0.61 -10.53 0.70
N ASN A 139 0.96 -10.85 -0.56
CA ASN A 139 2.32 -10.69 -1.04
C ASN A 139 2.77 -9.23 -1.04
N GLU A 140 1.88 -8.30 -1.40
CA GLU A 140 2.16 -6.87 -1.33
C GLU A 140 2.34 -6.43 0.11
N ALA A 141 1.43 -6.83 1.01
CA ALA A 141 1.51 -6.51 2.42
C ALA A 141 2.83 -7.02 3.06
N LEU A 142 3.31 -8.20 2.66
CA LEU A 142 4.62 -8.72 3.10
C LEU A 142 5.79 -7.88 2.60
N ILE A 143 5.74 -7.41 1.35
CA ILE A 143 6.77 -6.52 0.80
C ILE A 143 6.78 -5.18 1.56
N PHE A 144 5.61 -4.60 1.80
CA PHE A 144 5.47 -3.37 2.59
C PHE A 144 6.00 -3.56 4.01
N ASN A 145 5.65 -4.68 4.67
CA ASN A 145 6.15 -5.00 6.00
C ASN A 145 7.69 -5.12 6.04
N ASN A 146 8.29 -5.78 5.05
CA ASN A 146 9.76 -5.86 4.93
C ASN A 146 10.42 -4.49 4.75
N LEU A 147 9.70 -3.52 4.18
CA LEU A 147 10.13 -2.14 4.05
C LEU A 147 9.78 -1.28 5.28
N SER A 148 9.21 -1.88 6.32
CA SER A 148 8.68 -1.18 7.50
C SER A 148 7.60 -0.14 7.17
N ILE A 149 6.87 -0.36 6.07
CA ILE A 149 5.76 0.50 5.63
C ILE A 149 4.44 -0.19 5.99
N ASN A 150 3.49 0.57 6.56
CA ASN A 150 2.16 0.04 6.83
C ASN A 150 1.32 -0.02 5.54
N TYR A 151 1.00 -1.24 5.11
CA TYR A 151 0.17 -1.47 3.92
C TYR A 151 -1.27 -0.96 4.07
N LEU A 152 -1.81 -0.98 5.29
CA LEU A 152 -3.18 -0.49 5.54
C LEU A 152 -3.25 1.02 5.35
N ASP A 153 -2.28 1.78 5.88
CA ASP A 153 -2.19 3.22 5.66
C ASP A 153 -2.05 3.55 4.16
N TYR A 154 -1.22 2.78 3.45
CA TYR A 154 -1.09 2.93 2.00
C TYR A 154 -2.43 2.71 1.29
N LYS A 155 -3.17 1.66 1.66
CA LYS A 155 -4.45 1.31 1.06
C LYS A 155 -5.50 2.37 1.37
N GLU A 156 -5.55 2.87 2.60
CA GLU A 156 -6.45 3.95 3.01
C GLU A 156 -6.26 5.21 2.15
N LEU A 157 -5.01 5.69 2.03
CA LEU A 157 -4.70 6.87 1.21
C LEU A 157 -5.15 6.68 -0.24
N LYS A 158 -4.90 5.51 -0.82
CA LYS A 158 -5.33 5.19 -2.18
C LYS A 158 -6.85 5.15 -2.32
N VAL A 159 -7.58 4.62 -1.33
CA VAL A 159 -9.05 4.64 -1.33
C VAL A 159 -9.59 6.08 -1.31
N ARG A 160 -9.04 6.96 -0.46
CA ARG A 160 -9.45 8.38 -0.42
C ARG A 160 -9.20 9.09 -1.74
N MET A 161 -8.05 8.86 -2.38
CA MET A 161 -7.77 9.42 -3.72
C MET A 161 -8.78 8.94 -4.79
N GLU A 162 -9.16 7.67 -4.77
CA GLU A 162 -10.20 7.14 -5.68
C GLU A 162 -11.57 7.77 -5.40
N MET A 163 -11.92 8.01 -4.13
CA MET A 163 -13.16 8.72 -3.75
C MET A 163 -13.16 10.18 -4.25
N LEU A 164 -12.02 10.87 -4.21
CA LEU A 164 -11.89 12.21 -4.77
C LEU A 164 -12.02 12.22 -6.31
N SER A 165 -11.48 11.21 -6.99
CA SER A 165 -11.68 11.02 -8.44
C SER A 165 -13.15 10.79 -8.80
N LEU A 166 -13.90 10.04 -7.98
CA LEU A 166 -15.34 9.88 -8.14
C LEU A 166 -16.09 11.21 -7.92
N THR A 167 -15.65 12.02 -6.95
CA THR A 167 -16.20 13.36 -6.69
C THR A 167 -16.04 14.27 -7.90
N GLU A 168 -14.84 14.30 -8.49
CA GLU A 168 -14.56 15.07 -9.72
C GLU A 168 -15.44 14.64 -10.88
N GLN A 169 -15.65 13.33 -11.07
CA GLN A 169 -16.54 12.80 -12.11
C GLN A 169 -18.00 13.20 -11.91
N ASP A 170 -18.47 13.30 -10.67
CA ASP A 170 -19.84 13.73 -10.36
C ASP A 170 -20.01 15.24 -10.57
N ILE A 171 -19.04 16.05 -10.14
CA ILE A 171 -18.97 17.51 -10.43
C ILE A 171 -19.09 17.77 -11.94
N ASP A 172 -18.40 16.96 -12.74
CA ASP A 172 -18.38 17.09 -14.19
C ASP A 172 -19.74 16.86 -14.84
N LYS A 173 -20.49 15.91 -14.30
CA LYS A 173 -21.81 15.51 -14.80
C LYS A 173 -22.93 16.37 -14.24
N ASP A 174 -22.69 17.10 -13.15
CA ASP A 174 -23.72 17.92 -12.50
C ASP A 174 -24.19 19.06 -13.42
N SER A 175 -25.49 19.08 -13.73
CA SER A 175 -26.09 20.11 -14.57
C SER A 175 -26.44 21.40 -13.83
N ALA A 176 -26.53 21.38 -12.50
CA ALA A 176 -26.83 22.56 -11.69
C ALA A 176 -25.63 23.51 -11.60
N LEU A 177 -24.41 22.97 -11.74
CA LEU A 177 -23.17 23.73 -11.65
C LEU A 177 -22.82 24.48 -12.93
N HIS A 178 -22.37 25.72 -12.78
CA HIS A 178 -21.75 26.47 -13.88
C HIS A 178 -20.31 26.01 -14.10
N ARG A 179 -19.77 26.32 -15.28
CA ARG A 179 -18.38 26.01 -15.64
C ARG A 179 -17.38 26.52 -14.60
N SER A 180 -17.60 27.74 -14.08
CA SER A 180 -16.75 28.33 -13.03
C SER A 180 -16.79 27.56 -11.72
N ASP A 181 -17.95 27.04 -11.34
CA ASP A 181 -18.10 26.29 -10.09
C ASP A 181 -17.38 24.94 -10.21
N LYS A 182 -17.57 24.26 -11.35
CA LYS A 182 -16.86 23.01 -11.66
C LYS A 182 -15.35 23.20 -11.62
N GLU A 183 -14.85 24.28 -12.21
CA GLU A 183 -13.41 24.58 -12.20
C GLU A 183 -12.87 24.80 -10.78
N LYS A 184 -13.58 25.57 -9.94
CA LYS A 184 -13.20 25.78 -8.54
C LYS A 184 -13.21 24.48 -7.74
N LEU A 185 -14.28 23.69 -7.86
CA LEU A 185 -14.41 22.41 -7.16
C LEU A 185 -13.36 21.39 -7.64
N ARG A 186 -13.04 21.35 -8.93
CA ARG A 186 -11.94 20.53 -9.48
C ARG A 186 -10.58 20.91 -8.92
N ASN A 187 -10.31 22.21 -8.79
CA ASN A 187 -9.05 22.66 -8.19
C ASN A 187 -8.95 22.20 -6.74
N MET A 188 -10.06 22.26 -5.98
CA MET A 188 -10.09 21.74 -4.61
C MET A 188 -9.87 20.22 -4.56
N THR A 189 -10.54 19.43 -5.41
CA THR A 189 -10.31 17.97 -5.46
C THR A 189 -8.88 17.63 -5.85
N ALA A 190 -8.28 18.41 -6.77
CA ALA A 190 -6.90 18.25 -7.19
C ALA A 190 -5.91 18.58 -6.06
N ASP A 191 -6.13 19.67 -5.32
CA ASP A 191 -5.31 20.06 -4.17
C ASP A 191 -5.35 19.01 -3.06
N LEU A 192 -6.53 18.46 -2.75
CA LEU A 192 -6.67 17.38 -1.77
C LEU A 192 -5.98 16.09 -2.26
N SER A 193 -6.14 15.76 -3.54
CA SER A 193 -5.47 14.60 -4.14
C SER A 193 -3.95 14.74 -4.12
N ALA A 194 -3.42 15.93 -4.36
CA ALA A 194 -1.99 16.21 -4.29
C ALA A 194 -1.45 16.07 -2.85
N GLN A 195 -2.22 16.49 -1.84
CA GLN A 195 -1.84 16.31 -0.44
C GLN A 195 -1.82 14.84 -0.03
N LEU A 196 -2.84 14.06 -0.43
CA LEU A 196 -2.84 12.61 -0.21
C LEU A 196 -1.68 11.92 -0.94
N GLN A 197 -1.32 12.38 -2.14
CA GLN A 197 -0.17 11.87 -2.88
C GLN A 197 1.15 12.19 -2.15
N LEU A 198 1.30 13.38 -1.58
CA LEU A 198 2.48 13.71 -0.76
C LEU A 198 2.56 12.82 0.48
N GLN A 199 1.44 12.57 1.17
CA GLN A 199 1.40 11.62 2.29
C GLN A 199 1.75 10.20 1.87
N LEU A 200 1.28 9.77 0.69
CA LEU A 200 1.63 8.47 0.12
C LEU A 200 3.14 8.39 -0.15
N ASP A 201 3.73 9.43 -0.74
CA ASP A 201 5.16 9.48 -1.05
C ASP A 201 6.02 9.49 0.22
N ASP A 202 5.59 10.21 1.25
CA ASP A 202 6.24 10.24 2.56
C ASP A 202 6.18 8.86 3.25
N LEU A 203 5.01 8.20 3.20
CA LEU A 203 4.83 6.84 3.70
C LEU A 203 5.73 5.85 2.97
N LEU A 204 5.81 5.94 1.63
CA LEU A 204 6.68 5.10 0.81
C LEU A 204 8.17 5.37 1.02
N ALA A 205 8.52 6.57 1.48
CA ALA A 205 9.87 6.92 1.92
C ALA A 205 10.18 6.46 3.37
N GLY A 206 9.23 5.80 4.04
CA GLY A 206 9.39 5.30 5.40
C GLY A 206 9.30 6.38 6.49
N LYS A 207 8.66 7.51 6.20
CA LYS A 207 8.35 8.53 7.22
C LYS A 207 7.10 8.12 8.00
N ASP A 208 7.09 8.46 9.28
CA ASP A 208 5.92 8.23 10.14
C ASP A 208 4.72 9.05 9.67
N LYS A 209 3.52 8.45 9.72
CA LYS A 209 2.27 9.15 9.49
C LYS A 209 2.09 10.21 10.58
N PRO A 210 1.74 11.47 10.22
CA PRO A 210 1.34 12.44 11.22
C PRO A 210 0.05 11.98 11.93
N ASP A 211 -0.17 12.47 13.15
CA ASP A 211 -1.32 12.11 13.98
C ASP A 211 -2.67 12.31 13.25
N GLU A 212 -3.44 11.23 13.13
CA GLU A 212 -4.65 11.17 12.31
C GLU A 212 -5.73 12.16 12.75
N GLU A 213 -5.96 12.33 14.05
CA GLU A 213 -7.02 13.20 14.54
C GLU A 213 -6.70 14.67 14.22
N ASN A 214 -5.43 15.05 14.45
CA ASN A 214 -4.93 16.37 14.09
C ASN A 214 -4.93 16.61 12.57
N GLN A 215 -4.67 15.58 11.75
CA GLN A 215 -4.76 15.67 10.30
C GLN A 215 -6.18 15.88 9.81
N ARG A 216 -7.15 15.10 10.30
CA ARG A 216 -8.56 15.19 9.90
C ARG A 216 -9.11 16.59 10.17
N LEU A 217 -8.85 17.11 11.37
CA LEU A 217 -9.25 18.47 11.75
C LEU A 217 -8.58 19.56 10.89
N ASN A 218 -7.35 19.32 10.41
CA ASN A 218 -6.65 20.26 9.54
C ASN A 218 -7.27 20.29 8.13
N PHE A 219 -7.64 19.14 7.57
CA PHE A 219 -8.28 19.08 6.25
C PHE A 219 -9.62 19.81 6.23
N SER A 220 -10.48 19.61 7.22
CA SER A 220 -11.77 20.31 7.27
C SER A 220 -11.62 21.83 7.38
N LYS A 221 -10.68 22.31 8.21
CA LYS A 221 -10.36 23.75 8.27
C LYS A 221 -9.87 24.28 6.93
N GLN A 222 -8.95 23.57 6.29
CA GLN A 222 -8.40 23.99 4.99
C GLN A 222 -9.47 24.01 3.90
N ILE A 223 -10.33 22.99 3.82
CA ILE A 223 -11.43 22.93 2.85
C ILE A 223 -12.36 24.12 3.05
N ASN A 224 -12.75 24.42 4.30
CA ASN A 224 -13.59 25.57 4.61
C ASN A 224 -12.94 26.90 4.18
N THR A 225 -11.65 27.10 4.48
CA THR A 225 -10.91 28.30 4.06
C THR A 225 -10.82 28.42 2.54
N GLN A 226 -10.49 27.34 1.83
CA GLN A 226 -10.45 27.35 0.37
C GLN A 226 -11.82 27.69 -0.24
N PHE A 227 -12.91 27.22 0.37
CA PHE A 227 -14.26 27.52 -0.09
C PHE A 227 -14.61 29.01 0.02
N GLU A 228 -14.22 29.63 1.13
CA GLU A 228 -14.32 31.07 1.36
C GLU A 228 -13.48 31.86 0.35
N ASP A 229 -12.22 31.50 0.18
CA ASP A 229 -11.26 32.17 -0.71
C ASP A 229 -11.68 32.09 -2.19
N LEU A 230 -12.27 30.96 -2.59
CA LEU A 230 -12.78 30.77 -3.96
C LEU A 230 -14.14 31.47 -4.17
N GLY A 231 -14.70 32.12 -3.16
CA GLY A 231 -15.98 32.82 -3.25
C GLY A 231 -17.13 31.89 -3.62
N LEU A 232 -17.07 30.62 -3.18
CA LEU A 232 -18.16 29.66 -3.38
C LEU A 232 -19.32 29.88 -2.40
N ASN A 233 -19.11 30.68 -1.34
CA ASN A 233 -20.16 31.14 -0.43
C ASN A 233 -21.01 32.30 -0.99
N ASP A 234 -20.49 33.05 -1.98
CA ASP A 234 -21.09 34.27 -2.54
C ASP A 234 -21.60 34.00 -3.97
N VAL A 235 -22.35 32.91 -4.16
CA VAL A 235 -22.81 32.40 -5.47
C VAL A 235 -23.56 33.47 -6.29
N ASP A 236 -24.29 34.37 -5.64
CA ASP A 236 -25.08 35.43 -6.27
C ASP A 236 -24.31 36.71 -6.66
N LYS A 237 -23.16 36.97 -6.04
CA LYS A 237 -22.52 38.29 -6.12
C LYS A 237 -21.78 38.54 -7.43
N PHE A 238 -21.27 37.47 -8.06
CA PHE A 238 -20.54 37.54 -9.32
C PHE A 238 -21.46 37.57 -10.55
N ASP A 239 -22.64 36.94 -10.48
CA ASP A 239 -23.59 36.93 -11.60
C ASP A 239 -24.32 38.28 -11.75
N LEU A 240 -24.49 39.03 -10.67
CA LEU A 240 -25.01 40.40 -10.72
C LEU A 240 -24.08 41.36 -11.49
N LEU A 241 -22.76 41.20 -11.35
CA LEU A 241 -21.77 42.03 -12.04
C LEU A 241 -21.67 41.72 -13.54
N LYS A 242 -21.91 40.46 -13.95
CA LYS A 242 -21.92 40.08 -15.36
C LYS A 242 -23.17 40.52 -16.12
N ARG A 243 -24.27 40.82 -15.43
CA ARG A 243 -25.50 41.37 -16.04
C ARG A 243 -25.48 42.89 -16.21
N MET A 244 -24.46 43.58 -15.69
CA MET A 244 -24.33 45.04 -15.76
C MET A 244 -23.32 45.54 -16.81
N VAL A 245 -22.81 44.66 -17.69
CA VAL A 245 -21.92 45.01 -18.82
C VAL A 245 -22.57 44.63 -20.14
#